data_AF-A0A3M0YEX4-F1
#
_entry.id   AF-A0A3M0YEX4-F1
#
_cell.length_a   1.000
_cell.length_b   1.000
_cell.length_c   1.000
_cell.angle_alpha   90.00
_cell.angle_beta   90.00
_cell.angle_gamma   90.00
#
_symmetry.space_group_name_H-M   'P 1'
#
loop_
_entity.id
_entity.type
_entity.pdbx_description
1 polymer ?
#
loop_
_entity_poly.entity_id
_entity_poly.type
_entity_poly.pdbx_seq_one_letter_code
_entity_poly.pdbx_strand_id
1 'polypeptide(L)'
;LLAYVPNALFRDNIDDDDAPQLKQLTDPNYQHRYYVDGPPTAMDAYLKGQWRTVLIDALGAGGRALFALDVTDPGNFREDNAYQLVLWEIDEHTPGYGELGHILKSLPLVRQPDGKWVVIAGNGYHSAHGKAVLYIIDAEDGSPLQTIEVDAGPLNGLSAPQVADVDDDFIADYIYAGDLKGNLWKFIWDRDQNQWKVAYQEGNTPLPLFKATDGKGHAQPITAVPQVSIIPGKGGRLILFGTGKYFDEEDNTVDIPTQTFYGIWDNDWPPEERPTRDDLQVQTIDRDLSSSNKRVTTANEVDWAAFNADTGKWEGQKGWLFDLEQGERVVEDALILKERIIFTTLIPGNASDPCKPQA
;
A
#
# COMPACT_ATOMS: atom_id res chain seq x y z
N LEU A 1 -27.71 12.01 2.18
CA LEU A 1 -27.30 10.63 2.52
C LEU A 1 -27.33 9.85 1.22
N LEU A 2 -26.30 9.04 0.97
CA LEU A 2 -26.19 8.17 -0.21
C LEU A 2 -25.96 6.75 0.28
N ALA A 3 -26.55 5.78 -0.40
CA ALA A 3 -26.15 4.38 -0.33
C ALA A 3 -25.88 3.94 -1.76
N TYR A 4 -24.70 3.40 -2.02
CA TYR A 4 -24.30 2.91 -3.34
C TYR A 4 -24.04 1.42 -3.26
N VAL A 5 -24.48 0.70 -4.29
CA VAL A 5 -24.32 -0.76 -4.40
C VAL A 5 -23.66 -1.04 -5.74
N PRO A 6 -22.36 -1.38 -5.77
CA PRO A 6 -21.63 -1.56 -7.02
C PRO A 6 -22.13 -2.74 -7.86
N ASN A 7 -21.99 -2.67 -9.19
CA ASN A 7 -22.44 -3.76 -10.08
C ASN A 7 -21.72 -5.08 -9.80
N ALA A 8 -20.48 -5.03 -9.32
CA ALA A 8 -19.71 -6.21 -8.92
C ALA A 8 -20.45 -7.09 -7.88
N LEU A 9 -21.30 -6.50 -7.02
CA LEU A 9 -22.07 -7.22 -6.01
C LEU A 9 -23.32 -7.94 -6.57
N PHE A 10 -23.76 -7.58 -7.78
CA PHE A 10 -24.95 -8.13 -8.44
C PHE A 10 -24.63 -9.33 -9.36
N ARG A 11 -23.36 -9.72 -9.49
CA ARG A 11 -22.96 -10.77 -10.43
C ARG A 11 -23.36 -12.16 -9.95
N ASP A 12 -24.06 -12.87 -10.82
CA ASP A 12 -24.36 -14.30 -10.71
C ASP A 12 -23.26 -15.11 -11.41
N ASN A 13 -22.01 -15.10 -10.90
CA ASN A 13 -21.04 -16.09 -11.35
C ASN A 13 -21.20 -17.36 -10.49
N ILE A 14 -21.64 -18.44 -11.13
CA ILE A 14 -21.87 -19.76 -10.52
C ILE A 14 -20.52 -20.48 -10.24
N ASP A 15 -19.44 -20.03 -10.88
CA ASP A 15 -18.11 -20.66 -10.84
C ASP A 15 -17.07 -19.87 -10.03
N ASP A 16 -17.47 -18.78 -9.36
CA ASP A 16 -16.59 -17.93 -8.56
C ASP A 16 -17.13 -17.81 -7.14
N ASP A 17 -16.58 -18.61 -6.22
CA ASP A 17 -16.98 -18.62 -4.80
C ASP A 17 -16.58 -17.32 -4.06
N ASP A 18 -15.66 -16.53 -4.64
CA ASP A 18 -15.10 -15.28 -4.09
C ASP A 18 -15.86 -14.02 -4.56
N ALA A 19 -16.76 -14.13 -5.55
CA ALA A 19 -17.57 -13.00 -5.99
C ALA A 19 -18.66 -12.68 -4.95
N PRO A 20 -18.79 -11.43 -4.48
CA PRO A 20 -19.81 -11.05 -3.52
C PRO A 20 -21.19 -11.14 -4.15
N GLN A 21 -21.97 -12.12 -3.72
CA GLN A 21 -23.32 -12.34 -4.22
C GLN A 21 -24.33 -11.70 -3.26
N LEU A 22 -24.93 -10.56 -3.63
CA LEU A 22 -26.00 -9.90 -2.85
C LEU A 22 -27.15 -10.87 -2.50
N LYS A 23 -27.45 -11.85 -3.36
CA LYS A 23 -28.46 -12.88 -3.10
C LYS A 23 -28.18 -13.72 -1.85
N GLN A 24 -26.92 -13.86 -1.43
CA GLN A 24 -26.56 -14.66 -0.25
C GLN A 24 -27.09 -14.05 1.05
N LEU A 25 -27.33 -12.74 1.10
CA LEU A 25 -28.00 -12.09 2.23
C LEU A 25 -29.42 -12.63 2.48
N THR A 26 -29.99 -13.33 1.50
CA THR A 26 -31.31 -13.96 1.62
C THR A 26 -31.26 -15.43 2.07
N ASP A 27 -30.06 -16.02 2.18
CA ASP A 27 -29.88 -17.42 2.62
C ASP A 27 -30.10 -17.52 4.15
N PRO A 28 -31.03 -18.36 4.63
CA PRO A 28 -31.22 -18.60 6.06
C PRO A 28 -29.98 -19.16 6.78
N ASN A 29 -29.04 -19.75 6.05
CA ASN A 29 -27.77 -20.26 6.56
C ASN A 29 -26.58 -19.32 6.28
N TYR A 30 -26.85 -18.05 5.97
CA TYR A 30 -25.83 -17.04 5.71
C TYR A 30 -24.72 -17.05 6.76
N GLN A 31 -23.49 -17.25 6.29
CA GLN A 31 -22.27 -16.95 7.03
C GLN A 31 -21.83 -15.54 6.66
N HIS A 32 -21.31 -14.78 7.62
CA HIS A 32 -20.90 -13.41 7.35
C HIS A 32 -19.87 -13.36 6.22
N ARG A 33 -20.10 -12.46 5.26
CA ARG A 33 -19.18 -12.10 4.19
C ARG A 33 -19.08 -10.59 4.12
N TYR A 34 -17.88 -10.13 3.78
CA TYR A 34 -17.65 -8.72 3.46
C TYR A 34 -18.25 -8.40 2.08
N TYR A 35 -18.64 -7.15 1.86
CA TYR A 35 -19.19 -6.67 0.59
C TYR A 35 -18.45 -5.42 0.14
N VAL A 36 -18.79 -4.26 0.72
CA VAL A 36 -18.04 -3.01 0.58
C VAL A 36 -17.46 -2.73 1.96
N ASP A 37 -16.25 -3.21 2.18
CA ASP A 37 -15.53 -3.07 3.46
C ASP A 37 -14.18 -2.34 3.29
N GLY A 38 -13.94 -1.80 2.10
CA GLY A 38 -12.80 -0.92 1.85
C GLY A 38 -12.95 0.42 2.59
N PRO A 39 -11.83 1.06 2.96
CA PRO A 39 -11.87 2.41 3.50
C PRO A 39 -11.98 3.43 2.34
N PRO A 40 -13.12 4.16 2.21
CA PRO A 40 -13.32 5.10 1.11
C PRO A 40 -12.40 6.31 1.24
N THR A 41 -11.97 6.85 0.10
CA THR A 41 -11.22 8.10 0.00
C THR A 41 -12.10 9.15 -0.67
N ALA A 42 -12.23 10.33 -0.07
CA ALA A 42 -12.90 11.47 -0.70
C ALA A 42 -11.91 12.63 -0.86
N MET A 43 -11.70 13.10 -2.08
CA MET A 43 -10.73 14.15 -2.41
C MET A 43 -11.22 15.00 -3.59
N ASP A 44 -10.82 16.26 -3.64
CA ASP A 44 -11.10 17.13 -4.79
C ASP A 44 -10.15 16.83 -5.95
N ALA A 45 -10.70 16.75 -7.17
CA ALA A 45 -9.96 16.57 -8.41
C ALA A 45 -10.51 17.49 -9.52
N TYR A 46 -9.65 17.88 -10.45
CA TYR A 46 -10.04 18.71 -11.59
C TYR A 46 -10.31 17.82 -12.82
N LEU A 47 -11.58 17.52 -13.06
CA LEU A 47 -12.05 16.60 -14.09
C LEU A 47 -12.95 17.34 -15.11
N LYS A 48 -12.84 17.05 -16.41
CA LYS A 48 -13.66 17.69 -17.46
C LYS A 48 -13.72 19.22 -17.39
N GLY A 49 -12.64 19.86 -16.94
CA GLY A 49 -12.57 21.33 -16.81
C GLY A 49 -13.26 21.91 -15.56
N GLN A 50 -13.62 21.09 -14.58
CA GLN A 50 -14.29 21.52 -13.35
C GLN A 50 -13.71 20.80 -12.13
N TRP A 51 -13.69 21.50 -10.99
CA TRP A 51 -13.40 20.86 -9.71
C TRP A 51 -14.59 20.00 -9.28
N ARG A 52 -14.30 18.77 -8.86
CA ARG A 52 -15.24 17.77 -8.37
C ARG A 52 -14.70 17.19 -7.07
N THR A 53 -15.58 16.87 -6.13
CA THR A 53 -15.22 16.00 -5.00
C THR A 53 -15.51 14.56 -5.41
N VAL A 54 -14.47 13.74 -5.50
CA VAL A 54 -14.53 12.36 -5.95
C VAL A 54 -14.39 11.44 -4.76
N LEU A 55 -15.32 10.50 -4.61
CA LEU A 55 -15.21 9.38 -3.67
C LEU A 55 -14.74 8.15 -4.42
N ILE A 56 -13.65 7.54 -3.99
CA ILE A 56 -13.12 6.27 -4.50
C ILE A 56 -13.21 5.25 -3.39
N ASP A 57 -13.65 4.05 -3.73
CA ASP A 57 -13.69 2.96 -2.77
C ASP A 57 -13.37 1.63 -3.44
N ALA A 58 -12.84 0.72 -2.62
CA ALA A 58 -12.62 -0.67 -2.96
C ALA A 58 -13.64 -1.54 -2.25
N LEU A 59 -13.90 -2.73 -2.78
CA LEU A 59 -14.73 -3.70 -2.05
C LEU A 59 -14.04 -4.27 -0.79
N GLY A 60 -12.72 -4.06 -0.64
CA GLY A 60 -11.96 -4.61 0.48
C GLY A 60 -11.90 -6.13 0.40
N ALA A 61 -12.15 -6.80 1.53
CA ALA A 61 -12.27 -8.25 1.57
C ALA A 61 -13.51 -8.77 0.81
N GLY A 62 -14.47 -7.89 0.48
CA GLY A 62 -15.71 -8.32 -0.17
C GLY A 62 -15.59 -8.63 -1.65
N GLY A 63 -14.52 -8.23 -2.33
CA GLY A 63 -14.31 -8.57 -3.74
C GLY A 63 -13.17 -7.80 -4.39
N ARG A 64 -12.91 -8.10 -5.67
CA ARG A 64 -11.79 -7.56 -6.44
C ARG A 64 -12.26 -6.44 -7.39
N ALA A 65 -12.88 -5.41 -6.81
CA ALA A 65 -13.42 -4.30 -7.58
C ALA A 65 -13.22 -2.95 -6.89
N LEU A 66 -13.21 -1.91 -7.72
CA LEU A 66 -13.06 -0.50 -7.37
C LEU A 66 -14.16 0.31 -8.05
N PHE A 67 -14.58 1.40 -7.44
CA PHE A 67 -15.48 2.34 -8.08
C PHE A 67 -15.17 3.78 -7.67
N ALA A 68 -15.61 4.73 -8.49
CA ALA A 68 -15.57 6.14 -8.16
C ALA A 68 -16.91 6.84 -8.39
N LEU A 69 -17.24 7.75 -7.47
CA LEU A 69 -18.45 8.55 -7.48
C LEU A 69 -18.11 10.05 -7.45
N ASP A 70 -18.84 10.85 -8.22
CA ASP A 70 -18.89 12.30 -8.05
C ASP A 70 -19.84 12.63 -6.89
N VAL A 71 -19.26 13.05 -5.76
CA VAL A 71 -19.98 13.41 -4.54
C VAL A 71 -19.98 14.91 -4.26
N THR A 72 -19.74 15.73 -5.29
CA THR A 72 -19.59 17.20 -5.18
C THR A 72 -20.81 17.89 -4.56
N ASP A 73 -22.02 17.46 -4.91
CA ASP A 73 -23.27 18.08 -4.43
C ASP A 73 -24.22 17.04 -3.77
N PRO A 74 -24.02 16.76 -2.48
CA PRO A 74 -24.88 15.84 -1.73
C PRO A 74 -26.35 16.28 -1.63
N GLY A 75 -26.65 17.55 -1.88
CA GLY A 75 -28.01 18.09 -1.89
C GLY A 75 -28.81 17.68 -3.12
N ASN A 76 -28.13 17.23 -4.18
CA ASN A 76 -28.75 16.83 -5.43
C ASN A 76 -28.91 15.31 -5.58
N PHE A 77 -28.48 14.49 -4.61
CA PHE A 77 -28.59 13.03 -4.72
C PHE A 77 -30.05 12.58 -4.73
N ARG A 78 -30.46 11.92 -5.82
CA ARG A 78 -31.80 11.39 -6.05
C ARG A 78 -31.74 10.06 -6.79
N GLU A 79 -32.78 9.26 -6.66
CA GLU A 79 -32.87 7.98 -7.37
C GLU A 79 -32.87 8.18 -8.90
N ASP A 80 -33.52 9.24 -9.38
CA ASP A 80 -33.63 9.55 -10.81
C ASP A 80 -32.35 10.11 -11.45
N ASN A 81 -31.34 10.48 -10.65
CA ASN A 81 -30.03 10.93 -11.14
C ASN A 81 -28.85 10.11 -10.63
N ALA A 82 -29.09 8.95 -10.00
CA ALA A 82 -28.04 8.10 -9.43
C ALA A 82 -26.96 7.71 -10.46
N TYR A 83 -27.35 7.50 -11.72
CA TYR A 83 -26.41 7.18 -12.81
C TYR A 83 -25.42 8.31 -13.13
N GLN A 84 -25.71 9.55 -12.75
CA GLN A 84 -24.81 10.70 -12.94
C GLN A 84 -23.76 10.79 -11.84
N LEU A 85 -23.98 10.09 -10.72
CA LEU A 85 -23.03 10.05 -9.60
C LEU A 85 -21.90 9.08 -9.88
N VAL A 86 -22.14 8.00 -10.63
CA VAL A 86 -21.13 6.99 -10.95
C VAL A 86 -20.20 7.52 -12.03
N LEU A 87 -18.92 7.68 -11.69
CA LEU A 87 -17.89 8.01 -12.68
C LEU A 87 -17.49 6.74 -13.43
N TRP A 88 -17.16 5.68 -12.71
CA TRP A 88 -16.75 4.40 -13.26
C TRP A 88 -16.75 3.30 -12.19
N GLU A 89 -16.75 2.06 -12.67
CA GLU A 89 -16.53 0.84 -11.89
C GLU A 89 -15.52 -0.03 -12.65
N ILE A 90 -14.61 -0.64 -11.92
CA ILE A 90 -13.53 -1.49 -12.43
C ILE A 90 -13.50 -2.77 -11.60
N ASP A 91 -13.28 -3.89 -12.26
CA ASP A 91 -13.10 -5.20 -11.63
C ASP A 91 -12.03 -6.02 -12.38
N GLU A 92 -11.74 -7.22 -11.90
CA GLU A 92 -10.77 -8.15 -12.50
C GLU A 92 -11.14 -8.63 -13.92
N HIS A 93 -12.36 -8.38 -14.38
CA HIS A 93 -12.81 -8.68 -15.74
C HIS A 93 -12.78 -7.47 -16.67
N THR A 94 -12.52 -6.28 -16.13
CA THR A 94 -12.40 -5.05 -16.90
C THR A 94 -11.08 -5.08 -17.70
N PRO A 95 -11.10 -4.82 -19.02
CA PRO A 95 -9.88 -4.85 -19.83
C PRO A 95 -8.78 -3.96 -19.27
N GLY A 96 -7.60 -4.54 -19.01
CA GLY A 96 -6.45 -3.86 -18.41
C GLY A 96 -6.26 -4.09 -16.91
N TYR A 97 -7.24 -4.71 -16.23
CA TYR A 97 -7.25 -4.92 -14.78
C TYR A 97 -7.30 -6.40 -14.37
N GLY A 98 -6.86 -7.32 -15.25
CA GLY A 98 -6.92 -8.76 -15.01
C GLY A 98 -6.16 -9.28 -13.78
N GLU A 99 -5.28 -8.46 -13.20
CA GLU A 99 -4.57 -8.78 -11.95
C GLU A 99 -5.12 -8.02 -10.74
N LEU A 100 -6.31 -7.43 -10.84
CA LEU A 100 -6.95 -6.79 -9.69
C LEU A 100 -7.30 -7.86 -8.64
N GLY A 101 -6.92 -7.57 -7.40
CA GLY A 101 -7.14 -8.38 -6.21
C GLY A 101 -7.90 -7.59 -5.15
N HIS A 102 -7.84 -8.06 -3.91
CA HIS A 102 -8.45 -7.40 -2.76
C HIS A 102 -7.60 -6.21 -2.32
N ILE A 103 -8.16 -5.02 -2.42
CA ILE A 103 -7.53 -3.77 -2.00
C ILE A 103 -8.10 -3.39 -0.63
N LEU A 104 -7.27 -3.57 0.41
CA LEU A 104 -7.69 -3.47 1.82
C LEU A 104 -7.42 -2.09 2.44
N LYS A 105 -6.86 -1.15 1.68
CA LYS A 105 -6.43 0.18 2.14
C LYS A 105 -6.90 1.25 1.16
N SER A 106 -6.94 2.49 1.64
CA SER A 106 -7.41 3.64 0.86
C SER A 106 -6.52 3.91 -0.35
N LEU A 107 -7.11 4.45 -1.41
CA LEU A 107 -6.44 4.71 -2.67
C LEU A 107 -6.16 6.21 -2.84
N PRO A 108 -4.92 6.62 -3.10
CA PRO A 108 -4.60 8.01 -3.38
C PRO A 108 -5.21 8.49 -4.71
N LEU A 109 -5.89 9.65 -4.64
CA LEU A 109 -6.30 10.46 -5.78
C LEU A 109 -5.38 11.68 -5.87
N VAL A 110 -4.56 11.75 -6.91
CA VAL A 110 -3.49 12.74 -7.04
C VAL A 110 -3.45 13.35 -8.43
N ARG A 111 -2.80 14.50 -8.54
CA ARG A 111 -2.40 15.05 -9.83
C ARG A 111 -1.01 14.52 -10.19
N GLN A 112 -0.86 13.99 -11.40
CA GLN A 112 0.43 13.50 -11.88
C GLN A 112 1.15 14.55 -12.76
N PRO A 113 2.44 14.36 -13.11
CA PRO A 113 3.25 15.41 -13.77
C PRO A 113 2.78 15.90 -15.14
N ASP A 114 2.01 15.11 -15.88
CA ASP A 114 1.39 15.56 -17.15
C ASP A 114 0.14 16.43 -16.93
N GLY A 115 -0.26 16.64 -15.68
CA GLY A 115 -1.38 17.46 -15.24
C GLY A 115 -2.71 16.71 -15.11
N LYS A 116 -2.79 15.43 -15.47
CA LYS A 116 -3.99 14.59 -15.26
C LYS A 116 -4.18 14.25 -13.79
N TRP A 117 -5.44 14.03 -13.41
CA TRP A 117 -5.81 13.46 -12.13
C TRP A 117 -5.95 11.94 -12.27
N VAL A 118 -5.34 11.21 -11.34
CA VAL A 118 -5.26 9.75 -11.40
C VAL A 118 -5.51 9.12 -10.04
N VAL A 119 -6.11 7.93 -10.06
CA VAL A 119 -6.09 7.02 -8.92
C VAL A 119 -4.89 6.10 -9.06
N ILE A 120 -4.08 6.00 -8.02
CA ILE A 120 -2.89 5.13 -8.02
C ILE A 120 -3.18 3.96 -7.09
N ALA A 121 -3.12 2.74 -7.62
CA ALA A 121 -3.48 1.54 -6.88
C ALA A 121 -2.40 0.46 -7.01
N GLY A 122 -2.00 -0.12 -5.88
CA GLY A 122 -1.44 -1.47 -5.90
C GLY A 122 -2.56 -2.45 -6.24
N ASN A 123 -2.25 -3.51 -6.97
CA ASN A 123 -3.27 -4.43 -7.44
C ASN A 123 -3.97 -5.21 -6.31
N GLY A 124 -3.46 -5.15 -5.08
CA GLY A 124 -4.03 -5.87 -3.95
C GLY A 124 -3.67 -7.36 -3.97
N TYR A 125 -4.35 -8.12 -3.12
CA TYR A 125 -3.98 -9.49 -2.79
C TYR A 125 -4.92 -10.52 -3.44
N HIS A 126 -4.47 -11.78 -3.56
CA HIS A 126 -5.24 -12.87 -4.19
C HIS A 126 -5.72 -12.53 -5.62
N SER A 127 -4.90 -11.84 -6.40
CA SER A 127 -5.17 -11.62 -7.83
C SER A 127 -5.09 -12.93 -8.63
N ALA A 128 -5.65 -12.94 -9.85
CA ALA A 128 -5.80 -14.14 -10.67
C ALA A 128 -4.50 -14.96 -10.83
N HIS A 129 -3.35 -14.30 -10.99
CA HIS A 129 -2.05 -14.98 -11.11
C HIS A 129 -1.10 -14.68 -9.94
N GLY A 130 -1.56 -13.94 -8.92
CA GLY A 130 -0.78 -13.60 -7.73
C GLY A 130 0.44 -12.73 -8.03
N LYS A 131 0.34 -11.81 -9.01
CA LYS A 131 1.40 -10.87 -9.36
C LYS A 131 1.39 -9.62 -8.48
N ALA A 132 2.48 -8.86 -8.48
CA ALA A 132 2.52 -7.49 -7.95
C ALA A 132 2.54 -6.47 -9.10
N VAL A 133 1.53 -5.61 -9.14
CA VAL A 133 1.27 -4.66 -10.22
C VAL A 133 0.84 -3.31 -9.64
N LEU A 134 1.37 -2.21 -10.17
CA LEU A 134 0.89 -0.86 -9.93
C LEU A 134 -0.02 -0.43 -11.09
N TYR A 135 -1.23 0.03 -10.77
CA TYR A 135 -2.15 0.64 -11.72
C TYR A 135 -2.15 2.17 -11.58
N ILE A 136 -2.06 2.84 -12.73
CA ILE A 136 -2.35 4.27 -12.86
C ILE A 136 -3.65 4.40 -13.64
N ILE A 137 -4.69 4.83 -12.94
CA ILE A 137 -6.08 4.83 -13.42
C ILE A 137 -6.50 6.27 -13.70
N ASP A 138 -7.06 6.55 -14.87
CA ASP A 138 -7.62 7.88 -15.16
C ASP A 138 -8.81 8.15 -14.21
N ALA A 139 -8.72 9.20 -13.41
CA ALA A 139 -9.76 9.51 -12.42
C ALA A 139 -11.09 9.89 -13.09
N GLU A 140 -11.08 10.31 -14.36
CA GLU A 140 -12.26 10.79 -15.08
C GLU A 140 -13.17 9.65 -15.55
N ASP A 141 -12.60 8.53 -16.01
CA ASP A 141 -13.34 7.45 -16.68
C ASP A 141 -12.90 6.02 -16.30
N GLY A 142 -11.89 5.88 -15.44
CA GLY A 142 -11.42 4.58 -14.97
C GLY A 142 -10.57 3.82 -16.00
N SER A 143 -10.22 4.44 -17.14
CA SER A 143 -9.37 3.79 -18.13
C SER A 143 -7.94 3.57 -17.59
N PRO A 144 -7.30 2.44 -17.92
CA PRO A 144 -5.93 2.18 -17.48
C PRO A 144 -4.98 3.06 -18.28
N LEU A 145 -4.35 4.04 -17.62
CA LEU A 145 -3.29 4.86 -18.23
C LEU A 145 -1.99 4.08 -18.26
N GLN A 146 -1.68 3.36 -17.18
CA GLN A 146 -0.51 2.49 -17.09
C GLN A 146 -0.75 1.29 -16.18
N THR A 147 -0.14 0.16 -16.57
CA THR A 147 -0.06 -1.07 -15.76
C THR A 147 1.40 -1.46 -15.66
N ILE A 148 1.98 -1.34 -14.46
CA ILE A 148 3.40 -1.58 -14.23
C ILE A 148 3.55 -2.84 -13.38
N GLU A 149 3.89 -3.95 -14.02
CA GLU A 149 4.21 -5.21 -13.34
C GLU A 149 5.62 -5.12 -12.75
N VAL A 150 5.74 -5.32 -11.43
CA VAL A 150 7.02 -5.33 -10.71
C VAL A 150 7.46 -6.73 -10.29
N ASP A 151 6.52 -7.65 -10.17
CA ASP A 151 6.82 -9.07 -9.97
C ASP A 151 5.78 -9.95 -10.67
N ALA A 152 6.27 -10.80 -11.57
CA ALA A 152 5.48 -11.77 -12.33
C ALA A 152 5.22 -13.08 -11.56
N GLY A 153 5.94 -13.30 -10.44
CA GLY A 153 5.86 -14.54 -9.68
C GLY A 153 4.58 -14.63 -8.86
N PRO A 154 4.03 -15.84 -8.63
CA PRO A 154 2.76 -16.03 -7.91
C PRO A 154 2.90 -15.68 -6.43
N LEU A 155 1.76 -15.69 -5.72
CA LEU A 155 1.64 -15.45 -4.28
C LEU A 155 2.23 -14.09 -3.86
N ASN A 156 2.00 -13.08 -4.68
CA ASN A 156 2.31 -11.70 -4.41
C ASN A 156 1.08 -10.82 -4.60
N GLY A 157 1.24 -9.55 -4.29
CA GLY A 157 0.25 -8.51 -4.44
C GLY A 157 0.86 -7.20 -3.98
N LEU A 158 0.75 -6.16 -4.81
CA LEU A 158 1.28 -4.85 -4.44
C LEU A 158 0.28 -4.18 -3.47
N SER A 159 0.77 -3.80 -2.31
CA SER A 159 -0.02 -3.10 -1.28
C SER A 159 -0.35 -1.67 -1.70
N ALA A 160 -1.23 -1.02 -0.95
CA ALA A 160 -1.59 0.36 -1.24
C ALA A 160 -0.36 1.29 -1.23
N PRO A 161 -0.23 2.17 -2.24
CA PRO A 161 0.95 2.99 -2.41
C PRO A 161 0.89 4.26 -1.58
N GLN A 162 2.04 4.73 -1.13
CA GLN A 162 2.27 6.10 -0.68
C GLN A 162 2.76 6.94 -1.84
N VAL A 163 2.03 8.00 -2.15
CA VAL A 163 2.46 9.02 -3.12
C VAL A 163 3.14 10.15 -2.36
N ALA A 164 4.34 10.54 -2.78
CA ALA A 164 5.07 11.65 -2.19
C ALA A 164 5.14 12.82 -3.18
N ASP A 165 4.80 13.99 -2.66
CA ASP A 165 5.12 15.32 -3.19
C ASP A 165 6.25 15.85 -2.29
N VAL A 166 7.40 16.15 -2.87
CA VAL A 166 8.60 16.57 -2.12
C VAL A 166 8.99 18.03 -2.37
N ASP A 167 8.31 18.70 -3.29
CA ASP A 167 8.54 20.13 -3.58
C ASP A 167 7.31 21.03 -3.33
N ASP A 168 6.27 20.46 -2.73
CA ASP A 168 5.03 21.09 -2.26
C ASP A 168 4.24 21.78 -3.39
N ASP A 169 4.28 21.24 -4.62
CA ASP A 169 3.55 21.76 -5.78
C ASP A 169 2.19 21.07 -6.05
N PHE A 170 1.81 20.11 -5.20
CA PHE A 170 0.63 19.24 -5.29
C PHE A 170 0.64 18.27 -6.48
N ILE A 171 1.81 17.99 -7.05
CA ILE A 171 2.02 17.00 -8.09
C ILE A 171 2.78 15.82 -7.50
N ALA A 172 2.37 14.61 -7.88
CA ALA A 172 3.05 13.39 -7.48
C ALA A 172 4.47 13.30 -8.07
N ASP A 173 5.48 13.17 -7.21
CA ASP A 173 6.89 13.00 -7.60
C ASP A 173 7.36 11.55 -7.55
N TYR A 174 6.98 10.86 -6.48
CA TYR A 174 7.40 9.48 -6.19
C TYR A 174 6.22 8.65 -5.71
N ILE A 175 6.29 7.35 -6.01
CA ILE A 175 5.34 6.37 -5.48
C ILE A 175 6.16 5.27 -4.79
N TYR A 176 5.78 4.93 -3.56
CA TYR A 176 6.38 3.83 -2.80
C TYR A 176 5.30 2.82 -2.43
N ALA A 177 5.57 1.54 -2.64
CA ALA A 177 4.62 0.48 -2.29
C ALA A 177 5.36 -0.78 -1.82
N GLY A 178 4.83 -1.40 -0.77
CA GLY A 178 5.24 -2.72 -0.32
C GLY A 178 4.58 -3.84 -1.12
N ASP A 179 5.06 -5.07 -0.98
CA ASP A 179 4.40 -6.27 -1.47
C ASP A 179 4.47 -7.44 -0.47
N LEU A 180 3.74 -8.52 -0.77
CA LEU A 180 3.69 -9.71 0.10
C LEU A 180 5.01 -10.49 0.17
N LYS A 181 5.93 -10.24 -0.77
CA LYS A 181 7.29 -10.83 -0.77
C LYS A 181 8.32 -9.94 -0.08
N GLY A 182 7.87 -8.89 0.60
CA GLY A 182 8.71 -7.98 1.38
C GLY A 182 9.55 -7.03 0.54
N ASN A 183 9.17 -6.80 -0.71
CA ASN A 183 9.84 -5.82 -1.55
C ASN A 183 9.20 -4.45 -1.32
N LEU A 184 10.03 -3.44 -1.02
CA LEU A 184 9.63 -2.03 -1.09
C LEU A 184 10.00 -1.49 -2.46
N TRP A 185 9.00 -1.21 -3.28
CA TRP A 185 9.14 -0.67 -4.63
C TRP A 185 9.15 0.85 -4.61
N LYS A 186 9.88 1.45 -5.55
CA LYS A 186 9.88 2.88 -5.84
C LYS A 186 9.55 3.07 -7.31
N PHE A 187 8.65 3.99 -7.61
CA PHE A 187 8.34 4.42 -8.96
C PHE A 187 8.62 5.91 -9.12
N ILE A 188 9.11 6.28 -10.30
CA ILE A 188 9.49 7.64 -10.68
C ILE A 188 8.83 8.02 -12.00
N TRP A 189 8.59 9.30 -12.19
CA TRP A 189 8.14 9.82 -13.48
C TRP A 189 9.29 9.88 -14.48
N ASP A 190 9.16 9.17 -15.60
CA ASP A 190 10.05 9.30 -16.74
C ASP A 190 9.63 10.52 -17.56
N ARG A 191 10.42 11.61 -17.48
CA ARG A 191 10.14 12.86 -18.20
C ARG A 191 10.29 12.72 -19.71
N ASP A 192 11.10 11.78 -20.20
CA ASP A 192 11.32 11.58 -21.64
C ASP A 192 10.16 10.79 -22.26
N GLN A 193 9.64 9.79 -21.54
CA GLN A 193 8.50 8.98 -21.97
C GLN A 193 7.14 9.50 -21.50
N ASN A 194 7.13 10.52 -20.63
CA ASN A 194 5.93 11.10 -20.02
C ASN A 194 5.03 10.04 -19.36
N GLN A 195 5.65 9.17 -18.54
CA GLN A 195 4.97 8.03 -17.93
C GLN A 195 5.69 7.58 -16.64
N TRP A 196 4.98 6.96 -15.69
CA TRP A 196 5.59 6.31 -14.53
C TRP A 196 6.40 5.08 -14.92
N LYS A 197 7.49 4.81 -14.18
CA LYS A 197 8.27 3.57 -14.29
C LYS A 197 8.82 3.14 -12.93
N VAL A 198 9.17 1.86 -12.80
CA VAL A 198 9.97 1.39 -11.66
C VAL A 198 11.33 2.09 -11.65
N ALA A 199 11.79 2.53 -10.49
CA ALA A 199 13.01 3.33 -10.37
C ALA A 199 14.28 2.50 -10.58
N TYR A 200 14.24 1.21 -10.22
CA TYR A 200 15.38 0.31 -10.30
C TYR A 200 15.05 -0.90 -11.16
N GLN A 201 16.00 -1.27 -12.03
CA GLN A 201 15.89 -2.44 -12.89
C GLN A 201 17.29 -2.98 -13.23
N GLU A 202 17.37 -4.29 -13.43
CA GLU A 202 18.53 -4.95 -14.03
C GLU A 202 18.11 -5.51 -15.40
N GLY A 203 18.56 -4.85 -16.47
CA GLY A 203 18.00 -5.08 -17.80
C GLY A 203 16.52 -4.72 -17.81
N ASN A 204 15.67 -5.70 -18.09
CA ASN A 204 14.20 -5.56 -18.07
C ASN A 204 13.55 -6.08 -16.78
N THR A 205 14.35 -6.51 -15.79
CA THR A 205 13.84 -7.07 -14.54
C THR A 205 13.73 -5.96 -13.50
N PRO A 206 12.52 -5.64 -13.01
CA PRO A 206 12.34 -4.68 -11.91
C PRO A 206 13.12 -5.10 -10.66
N LEU A 207 13.71 -4.13 -9.97
CA LEU A 207 14.36 -4.29 -8.68
C LEU A 207 13.67 -3.42 -7.64
N PRO A 208 13.48 -3.89 -6.40
CA PRO A 208 12.92 -3.06 -5.35
C PRO A 208 13.95 -2.03 -4.86
N LEU A 209 13.51 -0.96 -4.20
CA LEU A 209 14.41 -0.09 -3.43
C LEU A 209 15.05 -0.86 -2.27
N PHE A 210 14.27 -1.69 -1.58
CA PHE A 210 14.70 -2.47 -0.43
C PHE A 210 13.95 -3.81 -0.38
N LYS A 211 14.60 -4.85 0.15
CA LYS A 211 13.95 -6.14 0.42
C LYS A 211 13.98 -6.44 1.92
N ALA A 212 12.81 -6.42 2.55
CA ALA A 212 12.61 -6.72 3.95
C ALA A 212 12.73 -8.22 4.21
N THR A 213 13.70 -8.57 5.05
CA THR A 213 13.89 -9.94 5.55
C THR A 213 14.19 -9.93 7.03
N ASP A 214 13.84 -11.00 7.72
CA ASP A 214 14.31 -11.22 9.09
C ASP A 214 15.84 -11.46 9.12
N GLY A 215 16.43 -11.56 10.32
CA GLY A 215 17.85 -11.85 10.47
C GLY A 215 18.30 -13.22 9.95
N LYS A 216 17.38 -14.06 9.46
CA LYS A 216 17.64 -15.37 8.84
C LYS A 216 17.41 -15.37 7.32
N GLY A 217 17.00 -14.24 6.74
CA GLY A 217 16.73 -14.09 5.32
C GLY A 217 15.32 -14.50 4.87
N HIS A 218 14.39 -14.75 5.80
CA HIS A 218 12.98 -14.96 5.43
C HIS A 218 12.33 -13.64 5.05
N ALA A 219 11.63 -13.60 3.92
CA ALA A 219 10.88 -12.44 3.47
C ALA A 219 9.80 -12.03 4.49
N GLN A 220 9.60 -10.72 4.65
CA GLN A 220 8.62 -10.16 5.55
C GLN A 220 7.58 -9.36 4.74
N PRO A 221 6.31 -9.79 4.65
CA PRO A 221 5.27 -9.07 3.91
C PRO A 221 5.14 -7.61 4.36
N ILE A 222 4.86 -6.69 3.44
CA ILE A 222 4.63 -5.28 3.76
C ILE A 222 3.20 -4.93 3.35
N THR A 223 2.26 -4.91 4.29
CA THR A 223 0.85 -4.55 4.00
C THR A 223 0.45 -3.15 4.45
N ALA A 224 1.19 -2.56 5.38
CA ALA A 224 0.98 -1.18 5.82
C ALA A 224 1.50 -0.20 4.77
N VAL A 225 0.78 0.91 4.54
CA VAL A 225 1.19 1.95 3.61
C VAL A 225 2.46 2.62 4.15
N PRO A 226 3.56 2.69 3.36
CA PRO A 226 4.77 3.37 3.78
C PRO A 226 4.52 4.85 4.09
N GLN A 227 5.33 5.44 4.95
CA GLN A 227 5.34 6.88 5.20
C GLN A 227 6.64 7.48 4.67
N VAL A 228 6.55 8.69 4.11
CA VAL A 228 7.70 9.39 3.55
C VAL A 228 7.99 10.64 4.38
N SER A 229 9.25 10.80 4.79
CA SER A 229 9.75 11.99 5.47
C SER A 229 11.02 12.49 4.79
N ILE A 230 11.39 13.75 5.03
CA ILE A 230 12.68 14.31 4.61
C ILE A 230 13.63 14.30 5.81
N ILE A 231 14.88 13.92 5.59
CA ILE A 231 15.92 14.04 6.62
C ILE A 231 16.54 15.43 6.54
N PRO A 232 16.35 16.31 7.54
CA PRO A 232 16.86 17.68 7.48
C PRO A 232 18.38 17.71 7.26
N GLY A 233 18.81 18.44 6.23
CA GLY A 233 20.22 18.67 5.93
C GLY A 233 20.99 17.51 5.28
N LYS A 234 20.34 16.39 4.93
CA LYS A 234 20.99 15.23 4.27
C LYS A 234 20.56 15.00 2.83
N GLY A 235 19.41 15.54 2.42
CA GLY A 235 18.81 15.20 1.13
C GLY A 235 18.19 13.80 1.14
N GLY A 236 17.57 13.42 0.02
CA GLY A 236 16.82 12.18 -0.09
C GLY A 236 15.58 12.13 0.80
N ARG A 237 15.03 10.93 0.94
CA ARG A 237 13.77 10.67 1.66
C ARG A 237 13.95 9.49 2.62
N LEU A 238 13.35 9.57 3.80
CA LEU A 238 13.27 8.46 4.75
C LEU A 238 11.92 7.77 4.59
N ILE A 239 11.95 6.50 4.16
CA ILE A 239 10.77 5.66 3.96
C ILE A 239 10.57 4.79 5.21
N LEU A 240 9.47 5.01 5.90
CA LEU A 240 9.14 4.41 7.19
C LEU A 240 7.99 3.42 7.00
N PHE A 241 8.20 2.15 7.33
CA PHE A 241 7.16 1.13 7.16
C PHE A 241 7.38 -0.03 8.12
N GLY A 242 6.29 -0.68 8.49
CA GLY A 242 6.33 -1.91 9.26
C GLY A 242 5.99 -3.13 8.40
N THR A 243 6.48 -4.29 8.83
CA THR A 243 6.16 -5.56 8.17
C THR A 243 5.12 -6.37 8.93
N GLY A 244 4.37 -7.16 8.18
CA GLY A 244 3.28 -7.98 8.65
C GLY A 244 2.23 -8.16 7.57
N LYS A 245 1.40 -9.19 7.75
CA LYS A 245 0.09 -9.32 7.09
C LYS A 245 -0.92 -9.86 8.11
N TYR A 246 -2.19 -9.50 7.99
CA TYR A 246 -3.25 -10.00 8.88
C TYR A 246 -4.62 -9.90 8.19
N PHE A 247 -4.75 -10.60 7.07
CA PHE A 247 -5.99 -10.61 6.29
C PHE A 247 -6.45 -12.02 5.92
N ASP A 248 -5.53 -13.00 5.86
CA ASP A 248 -5.88 -14.41 5.65
C ASP A 248 -6.24 -15.09 6.98
N GLU A 249 -7.13 -16.08 6.95
CA GLU A 249 -7.47 -16.86 8.16
C GLU A 249 -6.24 -17.46 8.86
N GLU A 250 -5.23 -17.88 8.07
CA GLU A 250 -3.98 -18.47 8.54
C GLU A 250 -3.07 -17.47 9.27
N ASP A 251 -3.34 -16.17 9.17
CA ASP A 251 -2.53 -15.13 9.82
C ASP A 251 -2.70 -15.10 11.34
N ASN A 252 -3.74 -15.72 11.87
CA ASN A 252 -4.03 -15.78 13.30
C ASN A 252 -3.13 -16.79 14.05
N THR A 253 -1.82 -16.58 13.94
CA THR A 253 -0.77 -17.37 14.58
C THR A 253 0.39 -16.47 14.99
N VAL A 254 1.11 -16.85 16.04
CA VAL A 254 2.35 -16.19 16.47
C VAL A 254 3.60 -16.87 15.89
N ASP A 255 3.46 -18.01 15.24
CA ASP A 255 4.56 -18.78 14.62
C ASP A 255 4.86 -18.27 13.20
N ILE A 256 5.37 -17.05 13.14
CA ILE A 256 5.77 -16.37 11.90
C ILE A 256 7.25 -15.94 11.99
N PRO A 257 7.93 -15.67 10.87
CA PRO A 257 9.22 -14.97 10.90
C PRO A 257 9.11 -13.67 11.71
N THR A 258 10.17 -13.31 12.44
CA THR A 258 10.25 -12.03 13.14
C THR A 258 9.88 -10.91 12.18
N GLN A 259 9.00 -10.00 12.59
CA GLN A 259 8.65 -8.81 11.82
C GLN A 259 9.47 -7.62 12.29
N THR A 260 9.55 -6.58 11.47
CA THR A 260 10.46 -5.46 11.69
C THR A 260 9.78 -4.15 11.27
N PHE A 261 10.05 -3.08 12.01
CA PHE A 261 9.80 -1.73 11.55
C PHE A 261 11.09 -1.15 10.96
N TYR A 262 11.01 -0.59 9.76
CA TYR A 262 12.15 -0.07 9.01
C TYR A 262 12.05 1.44 8.81
N GLY A 263 13.21 2.10 8.82
CA GLY A 263 13.41 3.42 8.25
C GLY A 263 14.52 3.35 7.21
N ILE A 264 14.15 3.35 5.93
CA ILE A 264 15.07 3.21 4.80
C ILE A 264 15.34 4.58 4.18
N TRP A 265 16.61 4.97 4.10
CA TRP A 265 16.98 6.22 3.44
C TRP A 265 17.12 5.99 1.94
N ASP A 266 16.18 6.54 1.18
CA ASP A 266 16.24 6.65 -0.27
C ASP A 266 16.98 7.92 -0.66
N ASN A 267 18.23 7.75 -1.09
CA ASN A 267 19.09 8.82 -1.60
C ASN A 267 19.40 8.63 -3.10
N ASP A 268 18.48 8.03 -3.86
CA ASP A 268 18.67 7.74 -5.30
C ASP A 268 19.95 6.92 -5.57
N TRP A 269 20.23 5.94 -4.71
CA TRP A 269 21.42 5.08 -4.79
C TRP A 269 21.57 4.41 -6.15
N PRO A 270 22.79 4.18 -6.65
CA PRO A 270 23.03 3.23 -7.73
C PRO A 270 22.41 1.85 -7.41
N PRO A 271 21.92 1.08 -8.40
CA PRO A 271 21.26 -0.22 -8.18
C PRO A 271 22.06 -1.21 -7.32
N GLU A 272 23.39 -1.20 -7.43
CA GLU A 272 24.35 -2.04 -6.70
C GLU A 272 24.64 -1.55 -5.27
N GLU A 273 24.24 -0.33 -4.93
CA GLU A 273 24.41 0.28 -3.62
C GLU A 273 23.06 0.50 -2.89
N ARG A 274 21.98 -0.11 -3.36
CA ARG A 274 20.69 -0.06 -2.67
C ARG A 274 20.83 -0.56 -1.21
N PRO A 275 20.06 0.01 -0.26
CA PRO A 275 20.13 -0.41 1.13
C PRO A 275 19.81 -1.90 1.28
N THR A 276 20.56 -2.57 2.14
CA THR A 276 20.31 -3.91 2.64
C THR A 276 20.12 -3.88 4.15
N ARG A 277 19.65 -4.98 4.74
CA ARG A 277 19.46 -5.06 6.19
C ARG A 277 20.76 -4.78 6.98
N ASP A 278 21.91 -5.19 6.44
CA ASP A 278 23.22 -5.01 7.07
C ASP A 278 23.69 -3.55 7.06
N ASP A 279 23.09 -2.70 6.20
CA ASP A 279 23.38 -1.26 6.14
C ASP A 279 22.59 -0.45 7.18
N LEU A 280 21.78 -1.09 8.03
CA LEU A 280 20.84 -0.39 8.92
C LEU A 280 21.31 -0.38 10.37
N GLN A 281 21.12 0.76 11.04
CA GLN A 281 21.29 0.84 12.49
C GLN A 281 20.19 0.05 13.21
N VAL A 282 20.59 -0.96 13.98
CA VAL A 282 19.65 -1.73 14.81
C VAL A 282 19.21 -0.90 16.02
N GLN A 283 17.89 -0.86 16.23
CA GLN A 283 17.24 -0.42 17.46
C GLN A 283 16.58 -1.63 18.14
N THR A 284 16.58 -1.65 19.47
CA THR A 284 15.98 -2.73 20.27
C THR A 284 15.18 -2.18 21.44
N ILE A 285 14.46 -3.06 22.15
CA ILE A 285 13.90 -2.74 23.46
C ILE A 285 15.04 -2.80 24.48
N ASP A 286 15.37 -1.67 25.09
CA ASP A 286 16.36 -1.54 26.16
C ASP A 286 15.78 -1.99 27.50
N ARG A 287 14.54 -1.57 27.79
CA ARG A 287 13.85 -1.88 29.06
C ARG A 287 12.37 -2.14 28.86
N ASP A 288 11.88 -3.20 29.49
CA ASP A 288 10.45 -3.46 29.69
C ASP A 288 10.03 -2.99 31.09
N LEU A 289 9.10 -2.04 31.13
CA LEU A 289 8.53 -1.45 32.34
C LEU A 289 7.12 -2.01 32.57
N SER A 290 7.05 -3.31 32.84
CA SER A 290 5.81 -4.08 33.01
C SER A 290 4.81 -3.50 34.02
N SER A 291 5.29 -2.85 35.09
CA SER A 291 4.42 -2.17 36.07
C SER A 291 3.63 -0.99 35.50
N SER A 292 4.04 -0.48 34.35
CA SER A 292 3.40 0.65 33.65
C SER A 292 2.96 0.32 32.22
N ASN A 293 3.09 -0.94 31.79
CA ASN A 293 2.85 -1.41 30.42
C ASN A 293 3.54 -0.54 29.36
N LYS A 294 4.85 -0.30 29.55
CA LYS A 294 5.66 0.51 28.63
C LYS A 294 6.95 -0.21 28.26
N ARG A 295 7.36 -0.04 27.01
CA ARG A 295 8.69 -0.41 26.52
C ARG A 295 9.50 0.85 26.29
N VAL A 296 10.79 0.79 26.60
CA VAL A 296 11.77 1.83 26.29
C VAL A 296 12.70 1.29 25.23
N THR A 297 12.78 1.97 24.09
CA THR A 297 13.69 1.60 23.00
C THR A 297 15.09 2.14 23.26
N THR A 298 16.08 1.58 22.57
CA THR A 298 17.42 2.17 22.46
C THR A 298 17.36 3.54 21.80
N ALA A 299 18.46 4.28 21.95
CA ALA A 299 18.70 5.56 21.29
C ALA A 299 20.03 5.51 20.52
N ASN A 300 20.26 4.43 19.76
CA ASN A 300 21.48 4.28 18.99
C ASN A 300 21.47 5.32 17.86
N GLU A 301 22.51 6.14 17.77
CA GLU A 301 22.62 7.13 16.69
C GLU A 301 22.82 6.44 15.35
N VAL A 302 22.21 6.99 14.29
CA VAL A 302 22.44 6.52 12.92
C VAL A 302 23.63 7.29 12.34
N ASP A 303 24.72 6.59 12.08
CA ASP A 303 25.89 7.10 11.37
C ASP A 303 25.63 7.09 9.87
N TRP A 304 24.82 8.05 9.43
CA TRP A 304 24.31 8.13 8.06
C TRP A 304 25.41 8.13 7.01
N ALA A 305 25.20 7.33 5.96
CA ALA A 305 26.17 7.15 4.90
C ALA A 305 26.57 8.47 4.22
N ALA A 306 27.86 8.62 3.95
CA ALA A 306 28.43 9.73 3.20
C ALA A 306 29.31 9.22 2.05
N PHE A 307 29.36 9.97 0.95
CA PHE A 307 30.19 9.60 -0.18
C PHE A 307 31.67 9.82 0.15
N ASN A 308 32.46 8.74 0.14
CA ASN A 308 33.89 8.79 0.29
C ASN A 308 34.54 8.87 -1.10
N ALA A 309 35.10 10.04 -1.43
CA ALA A 309 35.72 10.30 -2.72
C ALA A 309 37.01 9.48 -2.96
N ASP A 310 37.70 9.05 -1.90
CA ASP A 310 38.92 8.25 -2.02
C ASP A 310 38.62 6.79 -2.38
N THR A 311 37.52 6.25 -1.86
CA THR A 311 37.07 4.87 -2.16
C THR A 311 36.06 4.80 -3.29
N GLY A 312 35.44 5.93 -3.66
CA GLY A 312 34.40 6.02 -4.67
C GLY A 312 33.10 5.35 -4.25
N LYS A 313 32.85 5.21 -2.94
CA LYS A 313 31.71 4.48 -2.37
C LYS A 313 31.04 5.27 -1.28
N TRP A 314 29.79 4.93 -1.01
CA TRP A 314 29.11 5.42 0.17
C TRP A 314 29.45 4.55 1.39
N GLU A 315 29.84 5.20 2.48
CA GLU A 315 30.26 4.56 3.72
C GLU A 315 29.39 5.07 4.87
N GLY A 316 28.89 4.14 5.69
CA GLY A 316 27.95 4.41 6.80
C GLY A 316 26.60 3.73 6.58
N GLN A 317 25.62 4.10 7.40
CA GLN A 317 24.31 3.47 7.47
C GLN A 317 23.29 4.13 6.54
N LYS A 318 22.45 3.30 5.93
CA LYS A 318 21.43 3.71 4.96
C LYS A 318 20.02 3.67 5.56
N GLY A 319 19.92 3.74 6.88
CA GLY A 319 18.66 3.68 7.60
C GLY A 319 18.80 3.04 8.98
N TRP A 320 17.67 2.58 9.49
CA TRP A 320 17.57 1.88 10.77
C TRP A 320 16.46 0.83 10.73
N LEU A 321 16.52 -0.12 11.66
CA LEU A 321 15.51 -1.15 11.84
C LEU A 321 15.18 -1.35 13.32
N PHE A 322 13.97 -1.82 13.61
CA PHE A 322 13.52 -2.22 14.93
C PHE A 322 12.77 -3.55 14.80
N ASP A 323 13.42 -4.65 15.20
CA ASP A 323 12.79 -5.97 15.21
C ASP A 323 11.74 -6.05 16.32
N LEU A 324 10.56 -6.56 15.95
CA LEU A 324 9.44 -6.76 16.86
C LEU A 324 9.58 -8.10 17.59
N GLU A 325 8.80 -8.28 18.66
CA GLU A 325 8.77 -9.56 19.36
C GLU A 325 8.12 -10.66 18.50
N GLN A 326 8.26 -11.91 18.94
CA GLN A 326 7.71 -13.07 18.22
C GLN A 326 6.19 -12.93 18.03
N GLY A 327 5.73 -13.04 16.78
CA GLY A 327 4.30 -12.91 16.42
C GLY A 327 3.77 -11.47 16.36
N GLU A 328 4.53 -10.50 16.88
CA GLU A 328 4.21 -9.08 16.79
C GLU A 328 4.45 -8.59 15.35
N ARG A 329 3.52 -7.80 14.83
CA ARG A 329 3.53 -7.31 13.45
C ARG A 329 2.92 -5.93 13.32
N VAL A 330 3.23 -5.22 12.24
CA VAL A 330 2.65 -3.91 11.91
C VAL A 330 1.87 -4.05 10.61
N VAL A 331 0.55 -3.90 10.71
CA VAL A 331 -0.40 -4.01 9.58
C VAL A 331 -1.22 -2.74 9.36
N GLU A 332 -1.09 -1.79 10.28
CA GLU A 332 -1.69 -0.47 10.20
C GLU A 332 -0.65 0.59 9.83
N ASP A 333 -1.14 1.61 9.15
CA ASP A 333 -0.31 2.69 8.61
C ASP A 333 0.27 3.51 9.76
N ALA A 334 1.55 3.82 9.67
CA ALA A 334 2.21 4.68 10.65
C ALA A 334 1.84 6.15 10.41
N LEU A 335 1.99 6.98 11.44
CA LEU A 335 1.77 8.43 11.36
C LEU A 335 3.06 9.17 11.70
N ILE A 336 3.51 10.03 10.78
CA ILE A 336 4.53 11.03 11.08
C ILE A 336 3.84 12.23 11.74
N LEU A 337 4.27 12.58 12.94
CA LEU A 337 3.84 13.80 13.62
C LEU A 337 5.06 14.55 14.13
N LYS A 338 5.38 15.66 13.44
CA LYS A 338 6.63 16.43 13.64
C LYS A 338 7.83 15.50 13.42
N GLU A 339 8.76 15.45 14.37
CA GLU A 339 9.99 14.64 14.31
C GLU A 339 9.80 13.23 14.90
N ARG A 340 8.56 12.70 14.91
CA ARG A 340 8.24 11.39 15.49
C ARG A 340 7.42 10.55 14.53
N ILE A 341 7.76 9.27 14.49
CA ILE A 341 6.93 8.23 13.90
C ILE A 341 6.11 7.57 15.02
N ILE A 342 4.82 7.42 14.79
CA ILE A 342 3.88 6.73 15.68
C ILE A 342 3.31 5.57 14.90
N PHE A 343 3.43 4.36 15.42
CA PHE A 343 2.86 3.16 14.82
C PHE A 343 2.31 2.26 15.91
N THR A 344 1.35 1.42 15.52
CA THR A 344 0.75 0.40 16.38
C THR A 344 1.13 -0.99 15.89
N THR A 345 1.33 -1.90 16.83
CA THR A 345 1.61 -3.30 16.54
C THR A 345 0.42 -4.16 16.94
N LEU A 346 0.32 -5.34 16.33
CA LEU A 346 -0.64 -6.38 16.65
C LEU A 346 0.12 -7.65 17.01
N ILE A 347 -0.29 -8.32 18.09
CA ILE A 347 0.07 -9.71 18.37
C ILE A 347 -1.25 -10.49 18.35
N PRO A 348 -1.44 -11.46 17.44
CA PRO A 348 -2.68 -12.21 17.40
C PRO A 348 -2.94 -12.94 18.72
N GLY A 349 -4.20 -12.97 19.14
CA GLY A 349 -4.64 -13.67 20.33
C GLY A 349 -4.79 -15.19 20.11
N ASN A 350 -4.88 -15.95 21.20
CA ASN A 350 -5.21 -17.38 21.12
C ASN A 350 -6.59 -17.56 20.45
N ALA A 351 -6.74 -18.63 19.66
CA ALA A 351 -7.78 -18.97 18.67
C ALA A 351 -9.29 -18.84 19.03
N SER A 352 -9.64 -18.31 20.21
CA SER A 352 -11.01 -18.01 20.67
C SER A 352 -11.44 -16.55 20.49
N ASP A 353 -10.64 -15.71 19.83
CA ASP A 353 -10.98 -14.31 19.54
C ASP A 353 -11.98 -14.19 18.36
N PRO A 354 -13.13 -13.50 18.53
CA PRO A 354 -14.08 -13.25 17.44
C PRO A 354 -13.56 -12.38 16.29
N CYS A 355 -12.42 -11.68 16.45
CA CYS A 355 -11.80 -10.83 15.44
C CYS A 355 -10.86 -11.60 14.50
N LYS A 356 -11.27 -12.78 14.01
CA LYS A 356 -10.47 -13.53 13.03
C LYS A 356 -10.51 -12.84 11.66
N PRO A 357 -9.37 -12.68 10.98
CA PRO A 357 -9.36 -12.30 9.57
C PRO A 357 -10.06 -13.39 8.73
N GLN A 358 -10.76 -13.01 7.65
CA GLN A 358 -11.56 -13.91 6.81
C GLN A 358 -11.48 -13.57 5.30
N ALA A 359 -10.39 -12.92 4.85
CA ALA A 359 -10.26 -12.50 3.45
C ALA A 359 -9.89 -13.66 2.52
#